data_AF-A0A535MYV5-F1
#
_entry.id   AF-A0A535MYV5-F1
#
_cell.length_a   1.000
_cell.length_b   1.000
_cell.length_c   1.000
_cell.angle_alpha   90.00
_cell.angle_beta   90.00
_cell.angle_gamma   90.00
#
_symmetry.space_group_name_H-M   'P 1'
#
loop_
_entity.id
_entity.type
_entity.pdbx_description
1 polymer ?
#
loop_
_entity_poly.entity_id
_entity_poly.type
_entity_poly.pdbx_seq_one_letter_code
_entity_poly.pdbx_strand_id
1 'polypeptide(L)'
;MLPRTLLRFAFLSAICHQITYTLVEGSVFEDARRRAAELNPRVGELVRCHLCLGTWVGVTLAAAYQPQLLGEVRPQRPSLPRRALDLLGDAFLLALGGRVWNEGLGLLRNEVQAKRNAVEATEEPTEPRNVFEPGRSAYPGISVR
;
A
#
# COMPACT_ATOMS: atom_id res chain seq x y z
N MET A 1 -7.30 1.94 -29.09
CA MET A 1 -6.10 2.55 -28.46
C MET A 1 -6.31 2.94 -27.00
N LEU A 2 -7.52 3.41 -26.63
CA LEU A 2 -7.99 3.59 -25.25
C LEU A 2 -7.56 2.52 -24.20
N PRO A 3 -7.56 1.20 -24.47
CA PRO A 3 -7.16 0.21 -23.47
C PRO A 3 -5.69 0.33 -23.03
N ARG A 4 -4.79 0.80 -23.91
CA ARG A 4 -3.37 0.91 -23.58
C ARG A 4 -3.10 2.09 -22.63
N THR A 5 -3.77 3.21 -22.86
CA THR A 5 -3.68 4.42 -22.03
C THR A 5 -4.30 4.18 -20.65
N LEU A 6 -5.46 3.52 -20.60
CA LEU A 6 -6.07 3.09 -19.33
C LEU A 6 -5.21 2.09 -18.56
N LEU A 7 -4.62 1.10 -19.24
CA LEU A 7 -3.71 0.14 -18.59
C LEU A 7 -2.46 0.82 -18.03
N ARG A 8 -1.85 1.74 -18.80
CA ARG A 8 -0.71 2.56 -18.33
C ARG A 8 -1.08 3.39 -17.12
N PHE A 9 -2.23 4.06 -17.16
CA PHE A 9 -2.75 4.83 -16.04
C PHE A 9 -2.96 3.96 -14.80
N ALA A 10 -3.61 2.80 -14.95
CA ALA A 10 -3.85 1.87 -13.85
C ALA A 10 -2.54 1.35 -13.24
N PHE A 11 -1.55 1.03 -14.07
CA PHE A 11 -0.26 0.52 -13.62
C PHE A 11 0.56 1.61 -12.91
N LEU A 12 0.65 2.81 -13.49
CA LEU A 12 1.38 3.92 -12.88
C LEU A 12 0.71 4.42 -11.60
N SER A 13 -0.62 4.41 -11.52
CA SER A 13 -1.34 4.74 -10.29
C SER A 13 -1.16 3.67 -9.20
N ALA A 14 -1.12 2.39 -9.56
CA ALA A 14 -0.77 1.31 -8.64
C ALA A 14 0.68 1.43 -8.13
N ILE A 15 1.64 1.74 -9.01
CA ILE A 15 3.03 2.03 -8.61
C ILE A 15 3.09 3.24 -7.68
N CYS A 16 2.37 4.32 -8.01
CA CYS A 16 2.28 5.51 -7.17
C CYS A 16 1.79 5.15 -5.77
N HIS A 17 0.72 4.36 -5.67
CA HIS A 17 0.22 3.85 -4.41
C HIS A 17 1.27 3.01 -3.67
N GLN A 18 1.88 2.03 -4.33
CA GLN A 18 2.83 1.11 -3.70
C GLN A 18 4.07 1.84 -3.17
N ILE A 19 4.62 2.78 -3.94
CA ILE A 19 5.76 3.61 -3.50
C ILE A 19 5.35 4.44 -2.29
N THR A 20 4.20 5.13 -2.37
CA THR A 20 3.71 5.98 -1.28
C THR A 20 3.49 5.15 -0.01
N TYR A 21 2.82 4.01 -0.14
CA TYR A 21 2.57 3.08 0.96
C TYR A 21 3.87 2.61 1.60
N THR A 22 4.84 2.18 0.79
CA THR A 22 6.14 1.69 1.27
C THR A 22 6.92 2.79 1.98
N LEU A 23 6.88 4.03 1.48
CA LEU A 23 7.58 5.16 2.10
C LEU A 23 6.90 5.64 3.40
N VAL A 24 5.57 5.53 3.51
CA VAL A 24 4.83 5.99 4.71
C VAL A 24 4.71 4.92 5.79
N GLU A 25 4.48 3.66 5.42
CA GLU A 25 4.29 2.56 6.38
C GLU A 25 5.51 1.65 6.54
N GLY A 26 6.43 1.64 5.57
CA GLY A 26 7.63 0.80 5.65
C GLY A 26 8.50 1.19 6.85
N SER A 27 8.84 0.20 7.68
CA SER A 27 9.75 0.36 8.83
C SER A 27 11.17 0.73 8.40
N VAL A 28 11.60 0.30 7.22
CA VAL A 28 12.92 0.63 6.64
C VAL A 28 13.10 2.14 6.48
N PHE A 29 12.01 2.90 6.30
CA PHE A 29 12.05 4.35 6.12
C PHE A 29 11.77 5.12 7.41
N GLU A 30 11.57 4.45 8.55
CA GLU A 30 11.22 5.09 9.81
C GLU A 30 12.31 6.06 10.28
N ASP A 31 13.58 5.63 10.24
CA ASP A 31 14.72 6.48 10.59
C ASP A 31 14.84 7.69 9.65
N ALA A 32 14.59 7.49 8.36
CA ALA A 32 14.61 8.58 7.38
C ALA A 32 13.49 9.59 7.64
N ARG A 33 12.27 9.12 7.95
CA ARG A 33 11.13 9.99 8.32
C ARG A 33 11.41 10.75 9.61
N ARG A 34 12.05 10.11 10.59
CA ARG A 34 12.43 10.74 11.86
C ARG A 34 13.46 11.84 11.66
N ARG A 35 14.55 11.56 10.93
CA ARG A 35 15.57 12.57 10.57
C ARG A 35 14.96 13.72 9.77
N ALA A 36 14.05 13.44 8.84
CA ALA A 36 13.37 14.47 8.08
C ALA A 36 12.52 15.40 8.96
N ALA A 37 11.84 14.86 9.97
CA ALA A 37 11.08 15.64 10.96
C ALA A 37 11.98 16.47 11.88
N GLU A 38 13.15 15.95 12.24
CA GLU A 38 14.17 16.68 13.03
C GLU A 38 14.79 17.84 12.24
N LEU A 39 15.01 17.67 10.93
CA LEU A 39 15.53 18.73 10.06
C LEU A 39 14.51 19.84 9.81
N ASN A 40 13.25 19.47 9.53
CA ASN A 40 12.19 20.45 9.33
C ASN A 40 10.81 19.83 9.64
N PRO A 41 10.03 20.41 10.56
CA PRO A 41 8.73 19.87 10.95
C PRO A 41 7.75 19.77 9.77
N ARG A 42 7.83 20.67 8.78
CA ARG A 42 6.98 20.62 7.58
C ARG A 42 7.31 19.45 6.67
N VAL A 43 8.58 19.07 6.58
CA VAL A 43 9.01 17.90 5.79
C VAL A 43 8.58 16.62 6.50
N GLY A 44 8.68 16.59 7.84
CA GLY A 44 8.14 15.51 8.65
C GLY A 44 6.65 15.26 8.45
N GLU A 45 5.85 16.33 8.36
CA GLU A 45 4.42 16.23 8.06
C GLU A 45 4.16 15.73 6.62
N LEU A 46 4.94 16.21 5.66
CA LEU A 46 4.83 15.81 4.25
C LEU A 46 5.08 14.31 4.04
N VAL A 47 6.09 13.73 4.70
CA VAL A 47 6.44 12.30 4.57
C VAL A 47 5.53 11.37 5.36
N ARG A 48 4.74 11.89 6.30
CA ARG A 48 3.74 11.12 7.06
C ARG A 48 2.36 11.15 6.41
N CYS A 49 2.04 12.20 5.66
CA CYS A 49 0.77 12.30 4.97
C CYS A 49 0.82 11.53 3.64
N HIS A 50 0.03 10.45 3.53
CA HIS A 50 -0.13 9.69 2.28
C HIS A 50 -0.53 10.57 1.09
N LEU A 51 -1.37 11.58 1.32
CA LEU A 51 -1.82 12.48 0.25
C LEU A 51 -0.69 13.42 -0.22
N CYS A 52 0.04 14.03 0.72
CA CYS A 52 1.15 14.92 0.41
C CYS A 52 2.26 14.15 -0.31
N LEU A 53 2.73 13.04 0.28
CA LEU A 53 3.80 12.25 -0.32
C LEU A 53 3.35 11.64 -1.66
N GLY A 54 2.12 11.13 -1.74
CA GLY A 54 1.58 10.55 -2.96
C GLY A 54 1.46 11.54 -4.11
N THR A 55 1.18 12.82 -3.81
CA THR A 55 1.19 13.88 -4.82
C THR A 55 2.59 14.08 -5.39
N TRP A 56 3.63 14.13 -4.54
CA TRP A 56 5.02 14.26 -4.99
C TRP A 56 5.53 13.03 -5.76
N VAL A 57 5.14 11.84 -5.32
CA VAL A 57 5.42 10.59 -6.05
C VAL A 57 4.74 10.62 -7.43
N GLY A 58 3.47 11.04 -7.49
CA GLY A 58 2.73 11.20 -8.75
C GLY A 58 3.39 12.20 -9.71
N VAL A 59 3.82 13.35 -9.20
CA VAL A 59 4.60 14.34 -9.97
C VAL A 59 5.90 13.73 -10.50
N THR A 60 6.63 13.01 -9.65
CA THR A 60 7.90 12.37 -10.02
C THR A 60 7.69 11.33 -11.12
N LEU A 61 6.65 10.50 -10.99
CA LEU A 61 6.29 9.49 -12.00
C LEU A 61 5.86 10.14 -13.31
N ALA A 62 5.05 11.20 -13.27
CA ALA A 62 4.65 11.94 -14.47
C ALA A 62 5.85 12.56 -15.18
N ALA A 63 6.79 13.14 -14.43
CA ALA A 63 8.00 13.73 -14.97
C ALA A 63 8.95 12.69 -15.59
N ALA A 64 9.12 11.53 -14.92
CA ALA A 64 10.02 10.47 -15.35
C ALA A 64 9.48 9.68 -16.56
N TYR A 65 8.21 9.31 -16.53
CA TYR A 65 7.62 8.42 -17.53
C TYR A 65 6.86 9.14 -18.64
N GLN A 66 6.55 10.43 -18.46
CA GLN A 66 5.80 11.26 -19.42
C GLN A 66 4.69 10.48 -20.13
N PRO A 67 3.71 9.96 -19.37
CA PRO A 67 2.75 8.98 -19.88
C PRO A 67 1.82 9.54 -20.97
N GLN A 68 1.73 10.88 -21.10
CA GLN A 68 0.91 11.57 -22.10
C GLN A 68 -0.56 11.16 -22.01
N LEU A 69 -1.10 11.07 -20.78
CA LEU A 69 -2.47 10.61 -20.55
C LEU A 69 -3.50 11.55 -21.19
N LEU A 70 -3.15 12.84 -21.28
CA LEU A 70 -3.96 13.90 -21.88
C LEU A 70 -3.54 14.25 -23.33
N GLY A 71 -2.35 13.80 -23.75
CA GLY A 71 -1.65 14.29 -24.95
C GLY A 71 -2.01 13.59 -26.26
N GLU A 72 -2.78 12.50 -26.24
CA GLU A 72 -3.07 11.71 -27.46
C GLU A 72 -3.96 12.44 -28.49
N VAL A 73 -4.41 13.67 -28.22
CA VAL A 73 -5.38 14.36 -29.08
C VAL A 73 -4.77 14.97 -30.36
N ARG A 74 -3.47 15.33 -30.46
CA ARG A 74 -2.92 15.87 -31.72
C ARG A 74 -1.41 15.67 -31.96
N PRO A 75 -0.97 15.46 -33.22
CA PRO A 75 0.43 15.22 -33.61
C PRO A 75 1.32 16.48 -33.66
N GLN A 76 0.94 17.59 -33.04
CA GLN A 76 1.67 18.86 -33.15
C GLN A 76 2.66 19.05 -32.02
N ARG A 77 3.90 19.46 -32.35
CA ARG A 77 4.98 19.76 -31.37
C ARG A 77 4.45 20.70 -30.27
N PRO A 78 4.34 20.25 -29.01
CA PRO A 78 3.80 21.09 -27.96
C PRO A 78 4.78 22.20 -27.61
N SER A 79 4.26 23.41 -27.42
CA SER A 79 5.03 24.52 -26.86
C SER A 79 5.39 24.24 -25.39
N LEU A 80 6.46 24.85 -24.87
CA LEU A 80 6.87 24.75 -23.46
C LEU A 80 5.71 24.87 -22.45
N PRO A 81 4.81 25.87 -22.54
CA PRO A 81 3.69 25.98 -21.60
C PRO A 81 2.70 24.81 -21.70
N ARG A 82 2.48 24.26 -22.90
CA ARG A 82 1.61 23.08 -23.06
C ARG A 82 2.23 21.83 -22.45
N ARG A 83 3.54 21.63 -22.65
CA ARG A 83 4.25 20.51 -22.04
C ARG A 83 4.18 20.56 -20.51
N ALA A 84 4.24 21.75 -19.92
CA ALA A 84 4.06 21.93 -18.48
C ALA A 84 2.63 21.58 -18.04
N LEU A 85 1.61 22.02 -18.78
CA LEU A 85 0.20 21.69 -18.50
C LEU A 85 -0.09 20.20 -18.62
N ASP A 86 0.44 19.54 -19.66
CA ASP A 86 0.29 18.09 -19.85
C ASP A 86 0.93 17.33 -18.69
N LEU A 87 2.13 17.74 -18.25
CA LEU A 87 2.81 17.14 -17.10
C LEU A 87 2.05 17.35 -15.79
N LEU A 88 1.50 18.55 -15.57
CA LEU A 88 0.68 18.85 -14.40
C LEU A 88 -0.61 18.02 -14.40
N GLY A 89 -1.24 17.86 -15.55
CA GLY A 89 -2.43 17.03 -15.71
C GLY A 89 -2.12 15.55 -15.48
N ASP A 90 -1.03 15.03 -16.06
CA ASP A 90 -0.57 13.67 -15.83
C ASP A 90 -0.24 13.43 -14.34
N ALA A 91 0.45 14.36 -13.69
CA ALA A 91 0.77 14.30 -12.27
C ALA A 91 -0.49 14.28 -11.39
N PHE A 92 -1.45 15.15 -11.70
CA PHE A 92 -2.73 15.22 -11.00
C PHE A 92 -3.51 13.92 -11.14
N LEU A 93 -3.61 13.37 -12.35
CA LEU A 93 -4.26 12.09 -12.60
C LEU A 93 -3.59 10.94 -11.83
N LEU A 94 -2.26 10.86 -11.85
CA LEU A 94 -1.53 9.81 -11.13
C LEU A 94 -1.70 9.92 -9.61
N ALA A 95 -1.71 11.13 -9.05
CA ALA A 95 -1.97 11.36 -7.63
C ALA A 95 -3.40 10.91 -7.25
N LEU A 96 -4.39 11.27 -8.07
CA LEU A 96 -5.79 10.83 -7.90
C LEU A 96 -5.94 9.32 -8.00
N GLY A 97 -5.32 8.70 -9.01
CA GLY A 97 -5.35 7.24 -9.17
C GLY A 97 -4.70 6.52 -7.99
N GLY A 98 -3.56 7.01 -7.50
CA GLY A 98 -2.91 6.45 -6.31
C GLY A 98 -3.78 6.56 -5.06
N ARG A 99 -4.54 7.66 -4.93
CA ARG A 99 -5.52 7.84 -3.85
C ARG A 99 -6.67 6.83 -3.95
N VAL A 100 -7.24 6.66 -5.14
CA VAL A 100 -8.31 5.67 -5.38
C VAL A 100 -7.84 4.27 -5.00
N TRP A 101 -6.61 3.90 -5.36
CA TRP A 101 -5.99 2.64 -4.93
C TRP A 101 -5.87 2.52 -3.41
N ASN A 102 -5.45 3.59 -2.74
CA ASN A 102 -5.29 3.60 -1.30
C ASN A 102 -6.62 3.40 -0.57
N GLU A 103 -7.66 4.12 -0.98
CA GLU A 103 -9.01 3.99 -0.39
C GLU A 103 -9.61 2.62 -0.71
N GLY A 104 -9.49 2.15 -1.97
CA GLY A 104 -10.02 0.85 -2.40
C GLY A 104 -9.37 -0.33 -1.67
N LEU A 105 -8.05 -0.33 -1.53
CA LEU A 105 -7.33 -1.37 -0.77
C LEU A 105 -7.59 -1.27 0.74
N GLY A 106 -7.81 -0.07 1.27
CA GLY A 106 -8.23 0.12 2.66
C GLY A 106 -9.56 -0.56 2.95
N LEU A 107 -10.55 -0.40 2.06
CA LEU A 107 -11.86 -1.08 2.20
C LEU A 107 -11.72 -2.60 2.15
N LEU A 108 -10.94 -3.12 1.20
CA LEU A 108 -10.69 -4.56 1.08
C LEU A 108 -9.99 -5.13 2.33
N ARG A 109 -9.01 -4.43 2.89
CA ARG A 109 -8.33 -4.83 4.13
C ARG A 109 -9.30 -4.89 5.30
N ASN A 110 -10.18 -3.91 5.44
CA ASN A 110 -11.18 -3.90 6.51
C ASN A 110 -12.15 -5.08 6.40
N GLU A 111 -12.57 -5.41 5.18
CA GLU A 111 -13.46 -6.55 4.95
C GLU A 111 -12.76 -7.89 5.23
N VAL A 112 -11.51 -8.04 4.80
CA VAL A 112 -10.70 -9.24 5.08
C VAL A 112 -10.46 -9.39 6.58
N GLN A 113 -10.16 -8.29 7.29
CA GLN A 113 -9.96 -8.31 8.73
C GLN A 113 -11.26 -8.65 9.47
N ALA A 114 -12.39 -8.10 9.04
CA ALA A 114 -13.70 -8.45 9.61
C ALA A 114 -14.01 -9.95 9.43
N LYS A 115 -13.74 -10.51 8.24
CA LYS A 115 -13.91 -11.95 7.98
C LYS A 115 -12.96 -12.79 8.82
N ARG A 116 -11.70 -12.37 8.97
CA ARG A 116 -10.71 -13.08 9.79
C ARG A 116 -11.11 -13.10 11.26
N ASN A 117 -11.52 -11.97 11.81
CA ASN A 117 -11.99 -11.87 13.19
C ASN A 117 -13.27 -12.71 13.42
N ALA A 118 -14.17 -12.78 12.43
CA ALA A 118 -15.36 -13.64 12.52
C ALA A 118 -15.02 -15.13 12.50
N VAL A 119 -14.02 -15.55 11.72
CA VAL A 119 -13.51 -16.93 11.73
C VAL A 119 -12.87 -17.25 13.08
N GLU A 120 -12.02 -16.35 13.59
CA GLU A 120 -11.34 -16.52 14.89
C GLU A 120 -12.33 -16.57 16.06
N ALA A 121 -13.38 -15.74 16.04
CA ALA A 121 -14.47 -15.79 17.02
C ALA A 121 -15.36 -17.04 16.89
N THR A 122 -15.37 -17.70 15.73
CA THR A 122 -16.05 -18.99 15.53
C THR A 122 -15.15 -20.17 15.94
N GLU A 123 -13.83 -19.99 15.89
CA GLU A 123 -12.82 -20.95 16.36
C GLU A 123 -12.49 -20.81 17.86
N GLU A 124 -13.03 -19.81 18.57
CA GLU A 124 -12.96 -19.76 20.04
C GLU A 124 -13.60 -21.05 20.62
N PRO A 125 -12.88 -21.81 21.45
CA PRO A 125 -13.13 -23.23 21.64
C PRO A 125 -14.34 -23.49 22.53
N THR A 126 -15.39 -24.07 21.96
CA THR A 126 -16.38 -24.83 22.72
C THR A 126 -15.73 -26.11 23.26
N GLU A 127 -15.22 -26.01 24.48
CA GLU A 127 -14.96 -27.09 25.45
C GLU A 127 -13.85 -28.14 25.18
N PRO A 128 -13.27 -28.70 26.27
CA PRO A 128 -11.93 -29.25 26.29
C PRO A 128 -11.91 -30.60 25.58
N ARG A 129 -11.10 -30.68 24.52
CA ARG A 129 -10.78 -31.95 23.89
C ARG A 129 -9.93 -32.76 24.87
N ASN A 130 -10.62 -33.62 25.62
CA ASN A 130 -10.12 -34.75 26.39
C ASN A 130 -8.62 -34.97 26.21
N VAL A 131 -7.84 -34.55 27.21
CA VAL A 131 -6.52 -35.13 27.44
C VAL A 131 -6.78 -36.63 27.57
N PHE A 132 -6.45 -37.37 26.52
CA PHE A 132 -6.41 -38.82 26.57
C PHE A 132 -5.32 -39.15 27.59
N GLU A 133 -5.68 -39.37 28.86
CA GLU A 133 -4.80 -40.02 29.82
C GLU A 133 -4.47 -41.39 29.24
N PRO A 134 -3.24 -41.64 28.77
CA PRO A 134 -2.87 -42.98 28.35
C PRO A 134 -2.76 -43.79 29.63
N GLY A 135 -3.77 -44.62 29.86
CA GLY A 135 -3.78 -45.81 30.69
C GLY A 135 -2.82 -45.83 31.87
N ARG A 136 -3.39 -45.83 33.07
CA ARG A 136 -2.90 -46.67 34.17
C ARG A 136 -2.48 -48.04 33.62
N SER A 137 -1.18 -48.26 33.43
CA SER A 137 -0.60 -49.59 33.47
C SER A 137 -0.13 -49.82 34.90
N ALA A 138 -0.90 -50.65 35.60
CA ALA A 138 -0.46 -51.25 36.85
C ALA A 138 0.72 -52.19 36.55
N TYR A 139 1.93 -51.83 36.98
CA TYR A 139 2.97 -52.82 37.25
C TYR A 139 3.69 -52.49 38.57
N PRO A 140 3.73 -53.44 39.52
CA PRO A 140 4.38 -53.26 40.81
C PRO A 140 5.91 -53.37 40.66
N GLY A 141 6.61 -52.81 41.63
CA GLY A 141 8.02 -52.48 41.53
C GLY A 141 8.97 -53.63 41.23
N ILE A 142 10.04 -53.28 40.52
CA ILE A 142 11.29 -54.01 40.50
C ILE A 142 12.38 -53.01 40.90
N SER A 143 12.87 -53.14 42.13
CA SER A 143 14.10 -52.50 42.58
C SER A 143 15.28 -53.26 42.00
N VAL A 144 16.12 -52.61 41.19
CA VAL A 144 17.47 -53.09 40.91
C VAL A 144 18.41 -52.24 41.74
N ARG A 145 19.16 -52.94 42.60
CA ARG A 145 20.24 -52.44 43.45
C ARG A 145 21.55 -52.45 42.67
#